data_AF-A0A2H6LHY2-F1
#
_entry.id   AF-A0A2H6LHY2-F1
#
_cell.length_a   1.000
_cell.length_b   1.000
_cell.length_c   1.000
_cell.angle_alpha   90.00
_cell.angle_beta   90.00
_cell.angle_gamma   90.00
#
_symmetry.space_group_name_H-M   'P 1'
#
loop_
_entity.id
_entity.type
_entity.pdbx_description
1 polymer ?
#
loop_
_entity_poly.entity_id
_entity_poly.type
_entity_poly.pdbx_seq_one_letter_code
_entity_poly.pdbx_strand_id
1 'polypeptide(L)'
;MIRRRSTPWIHKWSRPIIAAIAGCGALVTGYLTIEKLTGGSAACVAQAGTKGCNDVLSSAWGTVFGQPLALFGFLAYISMVILALAPLVLKSEDNNQRKQIENLTWLLLLVGAIAMSVFSGYLMYVLAFQIKALCPYCLASALFSLSLLVLTILGRTWEDIGQILFIALIVGMVTLLGTLGVYAGVNQSGTISGSTGGQERITFTPSPTETPNPEFGWEITTTSGESEIALAKHLVKIGAKEYVAYWCPHCHEQKLIFGKEAYQIINDNIKVECAGDSPKGKPELCQAAKIQAFPTWIINGQTYSGVQNLTELAKITGYTGPTNFKYFK
;
A
#
# COMPACT_ATOMS: atom_id res chain seq x y z
N MET A 1 47.51 7.87 33.71
CA MET A 1 46.28 8.68 33.54
C MET A 1 45.44 8.07 32.43
N ILE A 2 44.42 7.28 32.78
CA ILE A 2 43.46 6.73 31.81
C ILE A 2 42.52 7.87 31.43
N ARG A 3 42.73 8.46 30.26
CA ARG A 3 41.87 9.51 29.71
C ARG A 3 40.49 8.86 29.47
N ARG A 4 39.51 9.12 30.35
CA ARG A 4 38.10 8.76 30.12
C ARG A 4 37.71 9.36 28.77
N ARG A 5 37.65 8.56 27.70
CA ARG A 5 37.04 8.96 26.44
C ARG A 5 35.59 9.31 26.76
N SER A 6 35.26 10.60 26.71
CA SER A 6 33.87 11.06 26.73
C SER A 6 33.12 10.31 25.64
N THR A 7 32.03 9.63 25.98
CA THR A 7 31.18 8.99 24.97
C THR A 7 30.77 10.08 23.98
N PRO A 8 31.07 9.92 22.67
CA PRO A 8 30.71 10.94 21.68
C PRO A 8 29.22 11.25 21.76
N TRP A 9 28.86 12.53 21.63
CA TRP A 9 27.47 13.01 21.76
C TRP A 9 26.47 12.19 20.93
N ILE A 10 26.91 11.70 19.77
CA ILE A 10 26.14 10.85 18.86
C ILE A 10 25.66 9.54 19.52
N HIS A 11 26.43 8.92 20.41
CA HIS A 11 26.05 7.66 21.07
C HIS A 11 24.98 7.88 22.15
N LYS A 12 24.94 9.08 22.74
CA LYS A 12 23.96 9.42 23.78
C LYS A 12 22.60 9.75 23.17
N TRP A 13 22.59 10.38 21.99
CA TRP A 13 21.37 10.82 21.33
C TRP A 13 20.88 9.89 20.22
N SER A 14 21.67 8.90 19.81
CA SER A 14 21.27 7.95 18.75
C SER A 14 19.97 7.22 19.06
N ARG A 15 19.82 6.62 20.26
CA ARG A 15 18.60 5.89 20.66
C ARG A 15 17.33 6.76 20.66
N PRO A 16 17.30 7.94 21.30
CA PRO A 16 16.09 8.77 21.25
C PRO A 16 15.78 9.29 19.84
N ILE A 17 16.78 9.58 19.00
CA ILE A 17 16.56 9.98 17.61
C ILE A 17 15.98 8.81 16.79
N ILE A 18 16.52 7.60 16.96
CA ILE A 18 15.99 6.36 16.35
C ILE A 18 14.53 6.15 16.76
N ALA A 19 14.21 6.30 18.05
CA ALA A 19 12.84 6.18 18.55
C ALA A 19 11.90 7.24 17.94
N ALA A 20 12.36 8.49 17.79
CA ALA A 20 11.57 9.56 17.18
C ALA A 20 11.26 9.28 15.70
N ILE A 21 12.28 8.92 14.91
CA ILE A 21 12.11 8.59 13.49
C ILE A 21 11.21 7.35 13.32
N ALA A 22 11.43 6.31 14.11
CA ALA A 22 10.60 5.12 14.08
C ALA A 22 9.16 5.42 14.50
N GLY A 23 8.95 6.33 15.46
CA GLY A 23 7.61 6.82 15.83
C GLY A 23 6.90 7.54 14.68
N CYS A 24 7.60 8.43 13.96
CA CYS A 24 7.06 9.06 12.75
C CYS A 24 6.73 8.03 11.66
N GLY A 25 7.61 7.04 11.46
CA GLY A 25 7.36 5.91 10.57
C GLY A 25 6.10 5.13 10.95
N ALA A 26 5.95 4.82 12.23
CA ALA A 26 4.77 4.14 12.77
C ALA A 26 3.49 4.95 12.51
N LEU A 27 3.49 6.26 12.75
CA LEU A 27 2.34 7.12 12.45
C LEU A 27 1.95 7.10 10.97
N VAL A 28 2.94 7.22 10.07
CA VAL A 28 2.69 7.18 8.62
C VAL A 28 2.11 5.83 8.20
N THR A 29 2.75 4.72 8.61
CA THR A 29 2.27 3.38 8.26
C THR A 29 0.95 3.00 8.94
N GLY A 30 0.71 3.49 10.15
CA GLY A 30 -0.55 3.32 10.87
C GLY A 30 -1.70 4.05 10.16
N TYR A 31 -1.48 5.30 9.74
CA TYR A 31 -2.42 6.04 8.91
C TYR A 31 -2.79 5.27 7.64
N LEU A 32 -1.80 4.82 6.87
CA LEU A 32 -2.06 4.05 5.64
C LEU A 32 -2.75 2.71 5.90
N THR A 33 -2.48 2.09 7.04
CA THR A 33 -3.15 0.84 7.45
C THR A 33 -4.62 1.08 7.73
N ILE A 34 -4.95 2.17 8.44
CA ILE A 34 -6.34 2.55 8.71
C ILE A 34 -7.07 2.84 7.40
N GLU A 35 -6.52 3.71 6.55
CA GLU A 35 -7.14 4.06 5.26
C GLU A 35 -7.44 2.82 4.42
N LYS A 36 -6.48 1.88 4.33
CA LYS A 36 -6.67 0.65 3.56
C LYS A 36 -7.69 -0.31 4.18
N LEU A 37 -7.80 -0.36 5.51
CA LEU A 37 -8.78 -1.22 6.19
C LEU A 37 -10.19 -0.63 6.18
N THR A 38 -10.32 0.70 6.18
CA THR A 38 -11.60 1.41 6.16
C THR A 38 -12.09 1.75 4.74
N GLY A 39 -11.35 1.34 3.71
CA GLY A 39 -11.67 1.65 2.31
C GLY A 39 -11.54 3.13 1.94
N GLY A 40 -10.78 3.90 2.72
CA GLY A 40 -10.52 5.32 2.49
C GLY A 40 -9.40 5.56 1.46
N SER A 41 -9.18 6.84 1.12
CA SER A 41 -8.17 7.27 0.16
C SER A 41 -7.03 7.99 0.88
N ALA A 42 -5.80 7.59 0.57
CA ALA A 42 -4.62 8.26 1.12
C ALA A 42 -4.62 9.74 0.72
N ALA A 43 -4.58 10.64 1.71
CA ALA A 43 -4.60 12.08 1.53
C ALA A 43 -3.31 12.59 0.87
N CYS A 44 -3.19 12.43 -0.44
CA CYS A 44 -2.04 12.88 -1.22
C CYS A 44 -2.48 13.77 -2.38
N VAL A 45 -1.70 14.81 -2.64
CA VAL A 45 -1.91 15.70 -3.78
C VAL A 45 -1.34 14.98 -5.01
N ALA A 46 -2.15 14.16 -5.69
CA ALA A 46 -1.78 13.66 -7.00
C ALA A 46 -1.94 14.79 -8.01
N GLN A 47 -0.87 15.20 -8.70
CA GLN A 47 -1.00 16.06 -9.88
C GLN A 47 -1.90 15.37 -10.91
N ALA A 48 -2.84 16.13 -11.48
CA ALA A 48 -3.77 15.65 -12.48
C ALA A 48 -3.01 14.91 -13.61
N GLY A 49 -3.36 13.64 -13.84
CA GLY A 49 -2.76 12.80 -14.89
C GLY A 49 -1.57 11.93 -14.47
N THR A 50 -1.25 11.82 -13.17
CA THR A 50 -0.19 10.91 -12.67
C THR A 50 -0.73 9.91 -11.65
N LYS A 51 -0.22 8.67 -11.68
CA LYS A 51 -0.57 7.63 -10.71
C LYS A 51 -0.08 8.02 -9.31
N GLY A 52 -0.95 7.89 -8.31
CA GLY A 52 -0.75 8.37 -6.94
C GLY A 52 -0.59 7.26 -5.88
N CYS A 53 -0.67 7.62 -4.60
CA CYS A 53 -0.55 6.64 -3.50
C CYS A 53 -1.66 5.59 -3.51
N ASN A 54 -2.87 5.94 -3.96
CA ASN A 54 -3.97 4.99 -3.99
C ASN A 54 -3.72 3.86 -5.02
N ASP A 55 -3.07 4.17 -6.15
CA ASP A 55 -2.65 3.17 -7.13
C ASP A 55 -1.63 2.19 -6.53
N VAL A 56 -0.72 2.70 -5.70
CA VAL A 56 0.29 1.87 -5.01
C VAL A 56 -0.37 0.96 -3.98
N LEU A 57 -1.27 1.51 -3.16
CA LEU A 57 -1.95 0.76 -2.10
C LEU A 57 -2.91 -0.29 -2.64
N SER A 58 -3.54 -0.05 -3.79
CA SER A 58 -4.44 -0.99 -4.44
C SER A 58 -3.74 -1.99 -5.38
N SER A 59 -2.45 -1.78 -5.64
CA SER A 59 -1.62 -2.72 -6.41
C SER A 59 -1.40 -4.03 -5.66
N ALA A 60 -1.02 -5.07 -6.41
CA ALA A 60 -0.72 -6.39 -5.84
C ALA A 60 0.45 -6.39 -4.84
N TRP A 61 1.38 -5.44 -4.94
CA TRP A 61 2.45 -5.25 -3.95
C TRP A 61 1.97 -4.60 -2.65
N GLY A 62 0.79 -3.99 -2.64
CA GLY A 62 0.19 -3.35 -1.47
C GLY A 62 -0.34 -4.34 -0.43
N THR A 63 -0.31 -5.64 -0.69
CA THR A 63 -0.77 -6.70 0.22
C THR A 63 0.28 -7.79 0.38
N VAL A 64 0.40 -8.33 1.60
CA VAL A 64 1.26 -9.46 1.95
C VAL A 64 0.42 -10.46 2.75
N PHE A 65 0.34 -11.71 2.29
CA PHE A 65 -0.52 -12.75 2.88
C PHE A 65 -2.00 -12.31 3.08
N GLY A 66 -2.55 -11.55 2.13
CA GLY A 66 -3.92 -11.01 2.21
C GLY A 66 -4.10 -9.81 3.14
N GLN A 67 -3.07 -9.43 3.91
CA GLN A 67 -3.10 -8.29 4.82
C GLN A 67 -2.43 -7.05 4.19
N PRO A 68 -2.82 -5.83 4.60
CA PRO A 68 -2.17 -4.60 4.16
C PRO A 68 -0.67 -4.61 4.42
N LEU A 69 0.14 -4.30 3.42
CA LEU A 69 1.59 -4.16 3.61
C LEU A 69 1.93 -3.10 4.68
N ALA A 70 1.14 -2.03 4.73
CA ALA A 70 1.30 -0.96 5.71
C ALA A 70 1.21 -1.47 7.16
N LEU A 71 0.46 -2.54 7.43
CA LEU A 71 0.36 -3.15 8.75
C LEU A 71 1.69 -3.75 9.20
N PHE A 72 2.39 -4.46 8.31
CA PHE A 72 3.71 -5.00 8.60
C PHE A 72 4.74 -3.89 8.79
N GLY A 73 4.64 -2.80 8.01
CA GLY A 73 5.44 -1.59 8.22
C GLY A 73 5.21 -0.98 9.61
N PHE A 74 3.95 -0.88 10.04
CA PHE A 74 3.58 -0.37 11.36
C PHE A 74 4.17 -1.21 12.49
N LEU A 75 4.05 -2.53 12.41
CA LEU A 75 4.63 -3.45 13.38
C LEU A 75 6.15 -3.34 13.43
N ALA A 76 6.80 -3.26 12.26
CA ALA A 76 8.25 -3.08 12.17
C ALA A 76 8.69 -1.77 12.83
N TYR A 77 8.04 -0.64 12.52
CA TYR A 77 8.38 0.64 13.15
C TYR A 77 8.12 0.64 14.67
N ILE A 78 7.02 0.05 15.15
CA ILE A 78 6.78 -0.11 16.60
C ILE A 78 7.88 -0.95 17.25
N SER A 79 8.29 -2.06 16.62
CA SER A 79 9.38 -2.89 17.17
C SER A 79 10.67 -2.10 17.31
N MET A 80 10.99 -1.21 16.35
CA MET A 80 12.15 -0.34 16.40
C MET A 80 12.05 0.68 17.54
N VAL A 81 10.87 1.26 17.79
CA VAL A 81 10.62 2.14 18.94
C VAL A 81 10.87 1.39 20.26
N ILE A 82 10.32 0.19 20.39
CA ILE A 82 10.48 -0.64 21.60
C ILE A 82 11.96 -0.97 21.83
N LEU A 83 12.67 -1.45 20.80
CA LEU A 83 14.09 -1.79 20.91
C LEU A 83 14.99 -0.58 21.22
N ALA A 84 14.62 0.60 20.73
CA ALA A 84 15.32 1.84 21.02
C ALA A 84 15.14 2.27 22.48
N LEU A 85 13.91 2.17 23.02
CA LEU A 85 13.55 2.62 24.37
C LEU A 85 13.75 1.56 25.47
N ALA A 86 13.78 0.27 25.15
CA ALA A 86 13.87 -0.83 26.12
C ALA A 86 14.99 -0.64 27.17
N PRO A 87 16.26 -0.33 26.82
CA PRO A 87 17.31 -0.15 27.82
C PRO A 87 17.23 1.18 28.59
N LEU A 88 16.41 2.14 28.15
CA LEU A 88 16.15 3.39 28.88
C LEU A 88 15.10 3.19 29.97
N VAL A 89 14.10 2.34 29.70
CA VAL A 89 12.96 2.09 30.61
C VAL A 89 13.27 0.98 31.60
N LEU A 90 13.97 -0.07 31.17
CA LEU A 90 14.38 -1.18 32.04
C LEU A 90 15.60 -0.78 32.87
N LYS A 91 15.36 -0.13 34.03
CA LYS A 91 16.38 0.07 35.06
C LYS A 91 16.72 -1.27 35.72
N SER A 92 17.73 -1.97 35.19
CA SER A 92 18.33 -3.12 35.90
C SER A 92 19.39 -2.63 36.89
N GLU A 93 19.34 -3.14 38.12
CA GLU A 93 20.36 -2.90 39.16
C GLU A 93 21.69 -3.59 38.84
N ASP A 94 21.67 -4.67 38.04
CA ASP A 94 22.86 -5.38 37.62
C ASP A 94 23.48 -4.74 36.36
N ASN A 95 24.69 -4.22 36.52
CA ASN A 95 25.47 -3.60 35.45
C ASN A 95 25.78 -4.59 34.30
N ASN A 96 25.88 -5.89 34.59
CA ASN A 96 26.18 -6.90 33.58
C ASN A 96 24.96 -7.23 32.71
N GLN A 97 23.79 -7.41 33.33
CA GLN A 97 22.52 -7.57 32.60
C GLN A 97 22.20 -6.35 31.74
N ARG A 98 22.45 -5.13 32.25
CA ARG A 98 22.21 -3.90 31.48
C ARG A 98 23.04 -3.85 30.19
N LYS A 99 24.32 -4.19 30.26
CA LYS A 99 25.20 -4.28 29.07
C LYS A 99 24.71 -5.34 28.08
N GLN A 100 24.25 -6.49 28.57
CA GLN A 100 23.71 -7.55 27.71
C GLN A 100 22.46 -7.09 26.96
N ILE A 101 21.52 -6.42 27.63
CA ILE A 101 20.31 -5.86 27.01
C ILE A 101 20.68 -4.76 26.00
N GLU A 102 21.61 -3.87 26.34
CA GLU A 102 22.08 -2.82 25.43
C GLU A 102 22.73 -3.39 24.17
N ASN A 103 23.50 -4.48 24.30
CA ASN A 103 24.11 -5.19 23.17
C ASN A 103 23.09 -5.91 22.30
N LEU A 104 22.20 -6.68 22.92
CA LEU A 104 21.16 -7.43 22.22
C LEU A 104 20.21 -6.48 21.46
N THR A 105 19.70 -5.45 22.13
CA THR A 105 18.79 -4.48 21.51
C THR A 105 19.45 -3.73 20.36
N TRP A 106 20.74 -3.39 20.47
CA TRP A 106 21.45 -2.75 19.37
C TRP A 106 21.67 -3.67 18.17
N LEU A 107 21.99 -4.94 18.42
CA LEU A 107 22.11 -5.94 17.35
C LEU A 107 20.77 -6.12 16.63
N LEU A 108 19.66 -6.22 17.38
CA LEU A 108 18.32 -6.32 16.81
C LEU A 108 17.91 -5.06 16.03
N LEU A 109 18.27 -3.87 16.53
CA LEU A 109 18.09 -2.61 15.78
C LEU A 109 18.86 -2.63 14.45
N LEU A 110 20.09 -3.15 14.44
CA LEU A 110 20.89 -3.25 13.22
C LEU A 110 20.23 -4.21 12.21
N VAL A 111 19.87 -5.42 12.67
CA VAL A 111 19.19 -6.42 11.83
C VAL A 111 17.89 -5.86 11.27
N GLY A 112 17.07 -5.24 12.12
CA GLY A 112 15.80 -4.61 11.72
C GLY A 112 15.99 -3.50 10.71
N ALA A 113 16.94 -2.58 10.94
CA ALA A 113 17.20 -1.46 10.04
C ALA A 113 17.70 -1.93 8.66
N ILE A 114 18.56 -2.95 8.61
CA ILE A 114 19.04 -3.54 7.35
C ILE A 114 17.87 -4.18 6.59
N ALA A 115 17.08 -5.03 7.26
CA ALA A 115 15.93 -5.68 6.65
C ALA A 115 14.93 -4.65 6.10
N MET A 116 14.56 -3.64 6.90
CA MET A 116 13.65 -2.58 6.48
C MET A 116 14.19 -1.77 5.30
N SER A 117 15.49 -1.44 5.30
CA SER A 117 16.11 -0.69 4.20
C SER A 117 16.17 -1.49 2.90
N VAL A 118 16.50 -2.79 2.97
CA VAL A 118 16.53 -3.68 1.79
C VAL A 118 15.13 -3.87 1.22
N PHE A 119 14.15 -4.17 2.09
CA PHE A 119 12.75 -4.29 1.70
C PHE A 119 12.21 -2.99 1.08
N SER A 120 12.49 -1.85 1.70
CA SER A 120 12.09 -0.55 1.17
C SER A 120 12.78 -0.23 -0.17
N GLY A 121 14.04 -0.65 -0.36
CA GLY A 121 14.74 -0.53 -1.63
C GLY A 121 14.06 -1.32 -2.76
N TYR A 122 13.61 -2.54 -2.46
CA TYR A 122 12.82 -3.34 -3.42
C TYR A 122 11.50 -2.66 -3.79
N LEU A 123 10.75 -2.13 -2.82
CA LEU A 123 9.50 -1.42 -3.11
C LEU A 123 9.73 -0.14 -3.90
N MET A 124 10.81 0.59 -3.64
CA MET A 124 11.19 1.76 -4.44
C MET A 124 11.54 1.39 -5.88
N TYR A 125 12.19 0.24 -6.09
CA TYR A 125 12.39 -0.31 -7.44
C TYR A 125 11.06 -0.62 -8.13
N VAL A 126 10.12 -1.29 -7.46
CA VAL A 126 8.79 -1.58 -8.01
C VAL A 126 8.02 -0.29 -8.36
N LEU A 127 8.07 0.72 -7.49
CA LEU A 127 7.43 2.01 -7.71
C LEU A 127 7.97 2.72 -8.96
N ALA A 128 9.29 2.72 -9.14
CA ALA A 128 9.95 3.41 -10.24
C ALA A 128 9.74 2.71 -11.59
N PHE A 129 9.86 1.38 -11.64
CA PHE A 129 9.91 0.64 -12.90
C PHE A 129 8.59 -0.04 -13.28
N GLN A 130 7.83 -0.56 -12.31
CA GLN A 130 6.62 -1.33 -12.57
C GLN A 130 5.36 -0.46 -12.49
N ILE A 131 5.12 0.17 -11.34
CA ILE A 131 3.87 0.90 -11.10
C ILE A 131 3.90 2.28 -11.78
N LYS A 132 5.07 2.92 -11.83
CA LYS A 132 5.28 4.28 -12.35
C LYS A 132 4.37 5.30 -11.67
N ALA A 133 4.29 5.20 -10.35
CA ALA A 133 3.47 6.06 -9.50
C ALA A 133 4.32 6.79 -8.47
N LEU A 134 3.94 8.02 -8.14
CA LEU A 134 4.57 8.80 -7.08
C LEU A 134 3.72 8.72 -5.82
N CYS A 135 4.25 8.07 -4.78
CA CYS A 135 3.62 8.08 -3.47
C CYS A 135 4.51 8.74 -2.41
N PRO A 136 4.17 9.96 -1.95
CA PRO A 136 4.93 10.66 -0.91
C PRO A 136 5.08 9.88 0.39
N TYR A 137 4.07 9.10 0.80
CA TYR A 137 4.15 8.30 2.02
C TYR A 137 5.15 7.14 1.91
N CYS A 138 5.21 6.47 0.75
CA CYS A 138 6.21 5.43 0.50
C CYS A 138 7.63 6.01 0.47
N LEU A 139 7.80 7.19 -0.13
CA LEU A 139 9.08 7.88 -0.15
C LEU A 139 9.51 8.33 1.26
N ALA A 140 8.59 8.83 2.07
CA ALA A 140 8.85 9.17 3.46
C ALA A 140 9.30 7.93 4.26
N SER A 141 8.61 6.80 4.11
CA SER A 141 9.02 5.53 4.74
C SER A 141 10.41 5.05 4.26
N ALA A 142 10.73 5.21 2.98
CA ALA A 142 12.06 4.90 2.46
C ALA A 142 13.16 5.77 3.10
N LEU A 143 12.90 7.07 3.25
CA LEU A 143 13.82 7.99 3.93
C LEU A 143 13.98 7.65 5.42
N PHE A 144 12.90 7.31 6.11
CA PHE A 144 12.96 6.91 7.51
C PHE A 144 13.77 5.63 7.71
N SER A 145 13.52 4.58 6.92
CA SER A 145 14.27 3.31 7.00
C SER A 145 15.76 3.49 6.70
N LEU A 146 16.12 4.29 5.69
CA LEU A 146 17.51 4.62 5.40
C LEU A 146 18.17 5.40 6.56
N SER A 147 17.44 6.37 7.13
CA SER A 147 17.93 7.15 8.27
C SER A 147 18.17 6.27 9.50
N LEU A 148 17.28 5.32 9.77
CA LEU A 148 17.44 4.35 10.86
C LEU A 148 18.70 3.49 10.65
N LEU A 149 18.96 3.03 9.42
CA LEU A 149 20.17 2.27 9.10
C LEU A 149 21.44 3.08 9.37
N VAL A 150 21.49 4.32 8.86
CA VAL A 150 22.65 5.22 9.06
C VAL A 150 22.89 5.50 10.55
N LEU A 151 21.83 5.83 11.30
CA LEU A 151 21.94 6.09 12.73
C LEU A 151 22.33 4.86 13.54
N THR A 152 21.93 3.66 13.13
CA THR A 152 22.29 2.42 13.84
C THR A 152 23.75 2.03 13.58
N ILE A 153 24.28 2.33 12.39
CA ILE A 153 25.70 2.13 12.07
C ILE A 153 26.57 3.15 12.83
N LEU A 154 26.23 4.44 12.77
CA LEU A 154 27.03 5.52 13.39
C LEU A 154 26.82 5.66 14.89
N GLY A 155 25.69 5.21 15.42
CA GLY A 155 25.26 5.40 16.80
C GLY A 155 25.96 4.50 17.83
N ARG A 156 26.84 3.59 17.41
CA ARG A 156 27.60 2.67 18.27
C ARG A 156 29.04 2.50 17.79
N THR A 157 29.97 2.39 18.72
CA THR A 157 31.34 1.97 18.43
C THR A 157 31.35 0.46 18.23
N TRP A 158 31.66 0.02 17.03
CA TRP A 158 31.78 -1.39 16.71
C TRP A 158 33.22 -1.85 16.92
N GLU A 159 33.38 -2.97 17.63
CA GLU A 159 34.70 -3.58 17.84
C GLU A 159 35.16 -4.27 16.55
N ASP A 160 34.25 -4.94 15.82
CA ASP A 160 34.53 -5.65 14.58
C ASP A 160 33.66 -5.17 13.41
N ILE A 161 34.26 -4.45 12.46
CA ILE A 161 33.58 -4.00 11.23
C ILE A 161 33.19 -5.20 10.35
N GLY A 162 34.00 -6.27 10.36
CA GLY A 162 33.73 -7.50 9.60
C GLY A 162 32.43 -8.18 10.02
N GLN A 163 32.09 -8.14 11.30
CA GLN A 163 30.83 -8.69 11.81
C GLN A 163 29.62 -7.93 11.26
N ILE A 164 29.70 -6.61 11.12
CA ILE A 164 28.61 -5.79 10.55
C ILE A 164 28.38 -6.17 9.10
N LEU A 165 29.45 -6.26 8.30
CA LEU A 165 29.34 -6.61 6.88
C LEU A 165 28.76 -8.01 6.69
N PHE A 166 29.17 -8.98 7.51
CA PHE A 166 28.66 -10.33 7.47
C PHE A 166 27.16 -10.39 7.82
N ILE A 167 26.75 -9.71 8.90
CA ILE A 167 25.34 -9.58 9.28
C ILE A 167 24.55 -8.90 8.16
N ALA A 168 25.07 -7.82 7.59
CA ALA A 168 24.40 -7.09 6.52
C ALA A 168 24.20 -7.92 5.26
N LEU A 169 25.20 -8.72 4.88
CA LEU A 169 25.11 -9.61 3.73
C LEU A 169 24.05 -10.69 3.97
N ILE A 170 24.10 -11.38 5.12
CA ILE A 170 23.14 -12.44 5.45
C ILE A 170 21.71 -11.89 5.53
N VAL A 171 21.50 -10.85 6.33
CA VAL A 171 20.16 -10.27 6.54
C VAL A 171 19.64 -9.68 5.23
N GLY A 172 20.49 -9.02 4.45
CA GLY A 172 20.13 -8.49 3.15
C GLY A 172 19.72 -9.59 2.18
N MET A 173 20.49 -10.67 2.09
CA MET A 173 20.16 -11.83 1.24
C MET A 173 18.87 -12.50 1.67
N VAL A 174 18.70 -12.79 2.97
CA VAL A 174 17.48 -13.42 3.51
C VAL A 174 16.26 -12.54 3.27
N THR A 175 16.38 -11.24 3.52
CA THR A 175 15.28 -10.29 3.29
C THR A 175 14.92 -10.22 1.81
N LEU A 176 15.91 -10.13 0.93
CA LEU A 176 15.68 -10.07 -0.51
C LEU A 176 15.03 -11.35 -1.03
N LEU A 177 15.55 -12.53 -0.66
CA LEU A 177 15.00 -13.82 -1.05
C LEU A 177 13.58 -14.00 -0.48
N GLY A 178 13.34 -13.62 0.77
CA GLY A 178 12.03 -13.64 1.39
C GLY A 178 11.04 -12.73 0.67
N THR A 179 11.47 -11.51 0.32
CA THR A 179 10.66 -10.54 -0.44
C THR A 179 10.30 -11.07 -1.83
N LEU A 180 11.29 -11.61 -2.55
CA LEU A 180 11.08 -12.21 -3.86
C LEU A 180 10.17 -13.44 -3.76
N GLY A 181 10.31 -14.26 -2.72
CA GLY A 181 9.45 -15.41 -2.50
C GLY A 181 7.99 -15.03 -2.21
N VAL A 182 7.77 -14.04 -1.33
CA VAL A 182 6.43 -13.52 -1.00
C VAL A 182 5.75 -12.94 -2.25
N TYR A 183 6.51 -12.25 -3.09
CA TYR A 183 5.97 -11.59 -4.28
C TYR A 183 6.16 -12.37 -5.58
N ALA A 184 6.68 -13.61 -5.54
CA ALA A 184 6.86 -14.45 -6.73
C ALA A 184 5.53 -14.72 -7.45
N GLY A 185 4.46 -14.87 -6.66
CA GLY A 185 3.09 -15.08 -7.13
C GLY A 185 2.31 -13.80 -7.43
N VAL A 186 2.89 -12.60 -7.33
CA VAL A 186 2.15 -11.36 -7.68
C VAL A 186 1.75 -11.33 -9.17
N ASN A 187 2.46 -12.06 -10.01
CA ASN A 187 2.07 -12.28 -11.41
C ASN A 187 1.03 -13.42 -11.57
N GLN A 188 0.59 -14.05 -10.49
CA GLN A 188 -0.34 -15.19 -10.43
C GLN A 188 -1.30 -15.01 -9.23
N SER A 189 -2.34 -14.21 -9.44
CA SER A 189 -3.27 -13.73 -8.41
C SER A 189 -4.13 -14.80 -7.70
N GLY A 190 -4.46 -14.54 -6.44
CA GLY A 190 -5.46 -15.18 -5.54
C GLY A 190 -5.39 -14.45 -4.18
N THR A 191 -6.41 -14.22 -3.34
CA THR A 191 -7.72 -14.83 -3.07
C THR A 191 -8.53 -13.82 -2.21
N ILE A 192 -9.86 -13.98 -2.14
CA ILE A 192 -10.82 -13.23 -1.30
C ILE A 192 -10.55 -13.40 0.20
N SER A 193 -10.54 -12.31 0.98
CA SER A 193 -10.64 -12.38 2.45
C SER A 193 -11.13 -11.08 3.12
N GLY A 194 -12.19 -11.22 3.92
CA GLY A 194 -12.42 -10.44 5.15
C GLY A 194 -13.64 -9.52 5.15
N SER A 195 -14.75 -9.97 5.78
CA SER A 195 -15.82 -9.09 6.26
C SER A 195 -15.59 -8.76 7.74
N THR A 196 -15.73 -7.48 8.11
CA THR A 196 -15.99 -7.08 9.49
C THR A 196 -16.68 -5.72 9.49
N GLY A 197 -17.94 -5.69 9.94
CA GLY A 197 -18.68 -4.44 10.20
C GLY A 197 -19.50 -3.89 9.02
N GLY A 198 -20.65 -4.48 8.73
CA GLY A 198 -21.73 -3.89 7.90
C GLY A 198 -21.43 -3.71 6.40
N GLN A 199 -20.16 -3.59 6.01
CA GLN A 199 -19.69 -3.51 4.63
C GLN A 199 -18.82 -4.73 4.32
N GLU A 200 -19.05 -5.34 3.16
CA GLU A 200 -18.34 -6.51 2.70
C GLU A 200 -17.19 -6.12 1.75
N ARG A 201 -15.99 -6.64 2.03
CA ARG A 201 -14.84 -6.41 1.18
C ARG A 201 -14.88 -7.33 -0.04
N ILE A 202 -14.82 -6.73 -1.22
CA ILE A 202 -14.77 -7.41 -2.51
C ILE A 202 -13.32 -7.53 -2.97
N THR A 203 -12.96 -8.74 -3.38
CA THR A 203 -11.74 -9.02 -4.14
C THR A 203 -12.14 -10.02 -5.21
N PHE A 204 -11.67 -9.85 -6.44
CA PHE A 204 -11.99 -10.75 -7.52
C PHE A 204 -10.71 -11.31 -8.13
N THR A 205 -10.70 -12.62 -8.32
CA THR A 205 -9.65 -13.31 -9.03
C THR A 205 -10.34 -14.34 -9.92
N PRO A 206 -10.21 -14.25 -11.25
CA PRO A 206 -10.86 -15.20 -12.14
C PRO A 206 -10.23 -16.58 -11.99
N SER A 207 -11.05 -17.63 -12.08
CA SER A 207 -10.54 -19.00 -12.14
C SER A 207 -9.68 -19.18 -13.41
N PRO A 208 -8.57 -19.95 -13.36
CA PRO A 208 -7.75 -20.23 -14.55
C PRO A 208 -8.51 -20.87 -15.72
N THR A 209 -9.65 -21.52 -15.43
CA THR A 209 -10.50 -22.21 -16.41
C THR A 209 -11.68 -21.37 -16.88
N GLU A 210 -11.93 -20.21 -16.28
CA GLU A 210 -13.09 -19.38 -16.56
C GLU A 210 -12.71 -18.25 -17.52
N THR A 211 -13.29 -18.27 -18.71
CA THR A 211 -13.04 -17.24 -19.72
C THR A 211 -14.12 -16.15 -19.64
N PRO A 212 -13.75 -14.85 -19.57
CA PRO A 212 -14.71 -13.77 -19.52
C PRO A 212 -15.45 -13.63 -20.85
N ASN A 213 -16.75 -13.29 -20.81
CA ASN A 213 -17.53 -13.04 -22.01
C ASN A 213 -17.07 -11.73 -22.68
N PRO A 214 -16.73 -11.71 -23.99
CA PRO A 214 -16.33 -10.49 -24.70
C PRO A 214 -17.33 -9.33 -24.65
N GLU A 215 -18.62 -9.60 -24.43
CA GLU A 215 -19.67 -8.59 -24.39
C GLU A 215 -19.81 -7.90 -23.02
N PHE A 216 -19.56 -8.61 -21.91
CA PHE A 216 -19.84 -8.09 -20.57
C PHE A 216 -18.82 -8.46 -19.49
N GLY A 217 -17.87 -9.35 -19.77
CA GLY A 217 -16.90 -9.90 -18.83
C GLY A 217 -17.50 -11.05 -18.00
N TRP A 218 -17.24 -11.04 -16.69
CA TRP A 218 -17.86 -11.95 -15.73
C TRP A 218 -19.20 -11.40 -15.22
N GLU A 219 -20.08 -12.30 -14.77
CA GLU A 219 -21.39 -11.95 -14.23
C GLU A 219 -21.28 -11.24 -12.87
N ILE A 220 -22.06 -10.17 -12.68
CA ILE A 220 -22.11 -9.44 -11.42
C ILE A 220 -22.98 -10.23 -10.44
N THR A 221 -22.37 -10.78 -9.40
CA THR A 221 -23.03 -11.64 -8.40
C THR A 221 -23.54 -10.88 -7.17
N THR A 222 -23.10 -9.64 -6.96
CA THR A 222 -23.52 -8.77 -5.86
C THR A 222 -24.79 -7.97 -6.18
N THR A 223 -25.52 -7.56 -5.14
CA THR A 223 -26.76 -6.78 -5.25
C THR A 223 -26.58 -5.37 -4.70
N SER A 224 -27.15 -4.40 -5.39
CA SER A 224 -27.03 -2.99 -5.05
C SER A 224 -27.93 -2.64 -3.85
N GLY A 225 -27.55 -1.67 -3.05
CA GLY A 225 -28.44 -0.97 -2.13
C GLY A 225 -28.93 0.35 -2.72
N GLU A 226 -29.69 1.10 -1.92
CA GLU A 226 -30.17 2.43 -2.32
C GLU A 226 -29.02 3.41 -2.57
N SER A 227 -27.95 3.32 -1.76
CA SER A 227 -26.74 4.14 -1.90
C SER A 227 -26.03 3.93 -3.23
N GLU A 228 -25.79 2.68 -3.61
CA GLU A 228 -25.13 2.30 -4.87
C GLU A 228 -25.93 2.84 -6.07
N ILE A 229 -27.24 2.63 -6.06
CA ILE A 229 -28.15 3.06 -7.14
C ILE A 229 -28.16 4.60 -7.23
N ALA A 230 -28.24 5.29 -6.11
CA ALA A 230 -28.29 6.74 -6.07
C ALA A 230 -26.95 7.37 -6.52
N LEU A 231 -25.81 6.80 -6.12
CA LEU A 231 -24.49 7.23 -6.60
C LEU A 231 -24.32 6.96 -8.10
N ALA A 232 -24.75 5.79 -8.60
CA ALA A 232 -24.69 5.48 -10.03
C ALA A 232 -25.46 6.50 -10.88
N LYS A 233 -26.66 6.90 -10.43
CA LYS A 233 -27.44 7.98 -11.08
C LYS A 233 -26.70 9.31 -11.07
N HIS A 234 -26.05 9.65 -9.97
CA HIS A 234 -25.25 10.88 -9.86
C HIS A 234 -24.07 10.88 -10.84
N LEU A 235 -23.33 9.76 -10.91
CA LEU A 235 -22.19 9.60 -11.84
C LEU A 235 -22.61 9.77 -13.30
N VAL A 236 -23.75 9.20 -13.68
CA VAL A 236 -24.34 9.41 -15.02
C VAL A 236 -24.70 10.88 -15.23
N LYS A 237 -25.35 11.52 -14.26
CA LYS A 237 -25.80 12.92 -14.34
C LYS A 237 -24.64 13.89 -14.55
N ILE A 238 -23.51 13.70 -13.86
CA ILE A 238 -22.33 14.56 -13.98
C ILE A 238 -21.44 14.23 -15.19
N GLY A 239 -21.78 13.17 -15.94
CA GLY A 239 -21.01 12.75 -17.11
C GLY A 239 -19.62 12.19 -16.77
N ALA A 240 -19.46 11.55 -15.60
CA ALA A 240 -18.27 10.78 -15.28
C ALA A 240 -18.00 9.75 -16.38
N LYS A 241 -16.74 9.40 -16.65
CA LYS A 241 -16.41 8.35 -17.63
C LYS A 241 -15.62 7.24 -16.95
N GLU A 242 -16.06 6.00 -17.15
CA GLU A 242 -15.36 4.79 -16.71
C GLU A 242 -14.79 4.09 -17.94
N TYR A 243 -13.48 3.86 -17.97
CA TYR A 243 -12.77 3.15 -19.02
C TYR A 243 -12.38 1.77 -18.52
N VAL A 244 -12.85 0.73 -19.19
CA VAL A 244 -12.73 -0.67 -18.75
C VAL A 244 -12.27 -1.57 -19.88
N ALA A 245 -11.84 -2.78 -19.52
CA ALA A 245 -11.71 -3.90 -20.46
C ALA A 245 -12.56 -5.08 -19.98
N TYR A 246 -13.25 -5.80 -20.86
CA TYR A 246 -14.12 -6.92 -20.45
C TYR A 246 -13.34 -8.03 -19.70
N TRP A 247 -12.07 -8.26 -20.08
CA TRP A 247 -11.19 -9.27 -19.48
C TRP A 247 -10.47 -8.79 -18.22
N CYS A 248 -10.68 -7.54 -17.80
CA CYS A 248 -9.92 -6.95 -16.70
C CYS A 248 -10.54 -7.34 -15.34
N PRO A 249 -9.82 -8.09 -14.49
CA PRO A 249 -10.36 -8.54 -13.19
C PRO A 249 -10.72 -7.37 -12.27
N HIS A 250 -9.87 -6.33 -12.22
CA HIS A 250 -10.14 -5.14 -11.42
C HIS A 250 -11.36 -4.34 -11.91
N CYS A 251 -11.64 -4.38 -13.21
CA CYS A 251 -12.84 -3.79 -13.78
C CYS A 251 -14.08 -4.54 -13.31
N HIS A 252 -13.97 -5.87 -13.16
CA HIS A 252 -15.02 -6.66 -12.56
C HIS A 252 -15.18 -6.40 -11.05
N GLU A 253 -14.11 -6.15 -10.30
CA GLU A 253 -14.24 -5.71 -8.90
C GLU A 253 -15.02 -4.39 -8.78
N GLN A 254 -14.74 -3.41 -9.66
CA GLN A 254 -15.51 -2.16 -9.69
C GLN A 254 -17.01 -2.43 -9.93
N LYS A 255 -17.34 -3.36 -10.83
CA LYS A 255 -18.73 -3.81 -11.06
C LYS A 255 -19.35 -4.41 -9.80
N LEU A 256 -18.62 -5.28 -9.13
CA LEU A 256 -19.09 -5.98 -7.93
C LEU A 256 -19.34 -5.03 -6.75
N ILE A 257 -18.52 -3.99 -6.57
CA ILE A 257 -18.78 -3.01 -5.49
C ILE A 257 -20.00 -2.12 -5.76
N PHE A 258 -20.37 -1.89 -7.02
CA PHE A 258 -21.64 -1.26 -7.38
C PHE A 258 -22.84 -2.21 -7.22
N GLY A 259 -22.67 -3.48 -7.57
CA GLY A 259 -23.77 -4.43 -7.65
C GLY A 259 -24.55 -4.32 -8.96
N LYS A 260 -25.37 -5.34 -9.21
CA LYS A 260 -26.03 -5.58 -10.50
C LYS A 260 -26.92 -4.41 -10.97
N GLU A 261 -27.79 -3.92 -10.11
CA GLU A 261 -28.79 -2.88 -10.40
C GLU A 261 -28.15 -1.50 -10.61
N ALA A 262 -27.18 -1.12 -9.79
CA ALA A 262 -26.48 0.15 -9.93
C ALA A 262 -25.57 0.14 -11.17
N TYR A 263 -24.87 -0.98 -11.44
CA TYR A 263 -24.01 -1.06 -12.62
C TYR A 263 -24.79 -1.12 -13.94
N GLN A 264 -26.05 -1.56 -13.94
CA GLN A 264 -26.95 -1.39 -15.09
C GLN A 264 -27.23 0.09 -15.42
N ILE A 265 -27.18 0.98 -14.43
CA ILE A 265 -27.30 2.44 -14.64
C ILE A 265 -25.99 3.00 -15.22
N ILE A 266 -24.84 2.46 -14.79
CA ILE A 266 -23.50 2.69 -15.35
C ILE A 266 -23.35 1.92 -16.67
N ASN A 267 -24.25 2.24 -17.61
CA ASN A 267 -24.26 1.66 -18.94
C ASN A 267 -23.32 2.40 -19.89
N ASP A 268 -23.46 2.13 -21.18
CA ASP A 268 -22.58 2.63 -22.24
C ASP A 268 -22.62 4.17 -22.41
N ASN A 269 -23.48 4.88 -21.66
CA ASN A 269 -23.48 6.34 -21.58
C ASN A 269 -22.23 6.89 -20.89
N ILE A 270 -21.75 6.20 -19.86
CA ILE A 270 -20.56 6.61 -19.09
C ILE A 270 -19.44 5.59 -19.10
N LYS A 271 -19.74 4.33 -19.44
CA LYS A 271 -18.74 3.28 -19.58
C LYS A 271 -18.20 3.20 -21.01
N VAL A 272 -16.89 3.10 -21.15
CA VAL A 272 -16.16 2.93 -22.41
C VAL A 272 -15.40 1.62 -22.36
N GLU A 273 -15.76 0.68 -23.22
CA GLU A 273 -15.06 -0.59 -23.39
C GLU A 273 -13.84 -0.38 -24.30
N CYS A 274 -12.65 -0.68 -23.79
CA CYS A 274 -11.39 -0.42 -24.47
C CYS A 274 -10.85 -1.63 -25.23
N ALA A 275 -11.43 -2.81 -25.03
CA ALA A 275 -11.14 -4.03 -25.76
C ALA A 275 -11.51 -3.92 -27.24
N GLY A 276 -10.53 -4.05 -28.15
CA GLY A 276 -10.79 -4.00 -29.59
C GLY A 276 -11.52 -5.22 -30.15
N ASP A 277 -11.39 -6.36 -29.48
CA ASP A 277 -12.05 -7.64 -29.77
C ASP A 277 -13.39 -7.82 -29.05
N SER A 278 -13.82 -6.83 -28.25
CA SER A 278 -15.19 -6.79 -27.73
C SER A 278 -16.16 -6.31 -28.80
N PRO A 279 -17.39 -6.87 -28.89
CA PRO A 279 -18.46 -6.32 -29.73
C PRO A 279 -18.83 -4.87 -29.39
N LYS A 280 -18.53 -4.40 -28.17
CA LYS A 280 -18.78 -3.03 -27.70
C LYS A 280 -17.51 -2.17 -27.68
N GLY A 281 -16.42 -2.69 -28.22
CA GLY A 281 -15.08 -2.10 -28.20
C GLY A 281 -14.99 -0.72 -28.85
N LYS A 282 -14.34 0.20 -28.14
CA LYS A 282 -14.03 1.58 -28.58
C LYS A 282 -12.58 1.94 -28.25
N PRO A 283 -11.58 1.15 -28.71
CA PRO A 283 -10.17 1.35 -28.36
C PRO A 283 -9.65 2.74 -28.73
N GLU A 284 -10.15 3.34 -29.81
CA GLU A 284 -9.77 4.69 -30.24
C GLU A 284 -10.11 5.77 -29.21
N LEU A 285 -11.26 5.66 -28.52
CA LEU A 285 -11.63 6.59 -27.46
C LEU A 285 -10.70 6.48 -26.24
N CYS A 286 -10.24 5.26 -25.94
CA CYS A 286 -9.32 5.02 -24.84
C CYS A 286 -7.90 5.51 -25.16
N GLN A 287 -7.46 5.35 -26.41
CA GLN A 287 -6.18 5.92 -26.89
C GLN A 287 -6.21 7.45 -26.86
N ALA A 288 -7.29 8.07 -27.35
CA ALA A 288 -7.48 9.51 -27.32
C ALA A 288 -7.50 10.06 -25.88
N ALA A 289 -8.12 9.33 -24.95
CA ALA A 289 -8.12 9.64 -23.52
C ALA A 289 -6.82 9.27 -22.78
N LYS A 290 -5.82 8.71 -23.47
CA LYS A 290 -4.51 8.29 -22.94
C LYS A 290 -4.62 7.32 -21.76
N ILE A 291 -5.56 6.38 -21.82
CA ILE A 291 -5.77 5.39 -20.76
C ILE A 291 -4.58 4.42 -20.71
N GLN A 292 -3.95 4.30 -19.54
CA GLN A 292 -2.76 3.47 -19.32
C GLN A 292 -3.03 2.17 -18.54
N ALA A 293 -4.16 2.11 -17.83
CA ALA A 293 -4.55 0.99 -16.99
C ALA A 293 -6.08 0.92 -16.85
N PHE A 294 -6.61 -0.22 -16.43
CA PHE A 294 -8.05 -0.42 -16.23
C PHE A 294 -8.34 -0.94 -14.81
N PRO A 295 -9.50 -0.59 -14.21
CA PRO A 295 -10.40 0.45 -14.70
C PRO A 295 -9.76 1.84 -14.52
N THR A 296 -10.22 2.83 -15.27
CA THR A 296 -9.84 4.24 -15.07
C THR A 296 -11.08 5.11 -15.12
N TRP A 297 -11.26 5.97 -14.13
CA TRP A 297 -12.30 6.99 -14.12
C TRP A 297 -11.75 8.34 -14.59
N ILE A 298 -12.49 9.04 -15.43
CA ILE A 298 -12.28 10.46 -15.73
C ILE A 298 -13.49 11.23 -15.21
N ILE A 299 -13.26 12.05 -14.20
CA ILE A 299 -14.29 12.80 -13.48
C ILE A 299 -13.81 14.25 -13.40
N ASN A 300 -14.62 15.19 -13.89
CA ASN A 300 -14.29 16.62 -13.91
C ASN A 300 -12.90 16.92 -14.52
N GLY A 301 -12.51 16.17 -15.57
CA GLY A 301 -11.22 16.29 -16.25
C GLY A 301 -10.02 15.71 -15.50
N GLN A 302 -10.21 15.14 -14.31
CA GLN A 302 -9.17 14.45 -13.55
C GLN A 302 -9.25 12.94 -13.75
N THR A 303 -8.08 12.29 -13.81
CA THR A 303 -7.94 10.85 -14.01
C THR A 303 -7.73 10.13 -12.69
N TYR A 304 -8.52 9.09 -12.44
CA TYR A 304 -8.46 8.23 -11.26
C TYR A 304 -8.27 6.79 -11.73
N SER A 305 -7.05 6.28 -11.58
CA SER A 305 -6.66 4.93 -12.05
C SER A 305 -6.95 3.87 -10.98
N GLY A 306 -7.31 2.67 -11.44
CA GLY A 306 -7.66 1.54 -10.59
C GLY A 306 -9.10 1.62 -10.07
N VAL A 307 -9.46 0.62 -9.27
CA VAL A 307 -10.78 0.53 -8.63
C VAL A 307 -10.92 1.64 -7.59
N GLN A 308 -12.03 2.35 -7.65
CA GLN A 308 -12.40 3.41 -6.71
C GLN A 308 -13.53 2.93 -5.82
N ASN A 309 -13.34 3.01 -4.49
CA ASN A 309 -14.41 2.77 -3.53
C ASN A 309 -15.55 3.77 -3.75
N LEU A 310 -16.79 3.32 -3.53
CA LEU A 310 -17.98 4.15 -3.76
C LEU A 310 -18.00 5.39 -2.88
N THR A 311 -17.49 5.29 -1.65
CA THR A 311 -17.27 6.43 -0.75
C THR A 311 -16.34 7.47 -1.37
N GLU A 312 -15.29 7.03 -2.08
CA GLU A 312 -14.38 7.94 -2.75
C GLU A 312 -15.00 8.56 -3.99
N LEU A 313 -15.70 7.76 -4.82
CA LEU A 313 -16.46 8.28 -5.95
C LEU A 313 -17.50 9.31 -5.51
N ALA A 314 -18.18 9.09 -4.39
CA ALA A 314 -19.10 10.06 -3.80
C ALA A 314 -18.37 11.36 -3.42
N LYS A 315 -17.24 11.26 -2.72
CA LYS A 315 -16.44 12.41 -2.27
C LYS A 315 -15.91 13.24 -3.43
N ILE A 316 -15.24 12.63 -4.41
CA ILE A 316 -14.62 13.35 -5.55
C ILE A 316 -15.65 13.98 -6.49
N THR A 317 -16.88 13.47 -6.48
CA THR A 317 -17.98 14.00 -7.30
C THR A 317 -18.88 14.98 -6.56
N GLY A 318 -18.56 15.30 -5.30
CA GLY A 318 -19.39 16.18 -4.46
C GLY A 318 -20.80 15.64 -4.23
N TYR A 319 -20.97 14.32 -4.24
CA TYR A 319 -22.26 13.66 -4.03
C TYR A 319 -22.73 13.84 -2.58
N THR A 320 -23.98 14.28 -2.42
CA THR A 320 -24.59 14.58 -1.10
C THR A 320 -25.72 13.61 -0.73
N GLY A 321 -25.90 12.52 -1.49
CA GLY A 321 -26.92 11.52 -1.21
C GLY A 321 -26.45 10.48 -0.18
N PRO A 322 -27.21 9.38 0.01
CA PRO A 322 -26.86 8.33 0.96
C PRO A 322 -25.54 7.63 0.56
N THR A 323 -24.68 7.38 1.55
CA THR A 323 -23.34 6.77 1.38
C THR A 323 -23.16 5.50 2.22
N ASN A 324 -24.24 4.85 2.65
CA ASN A 324 -24.20 3.57 3.34
C ASN A 324 -24.00 2.42 2.33
N PHE A 325 -22.85 2.45 1.65
CA PHE A 325 -22.52 1.45 0.64
C PHE A 325 -22.33 0.06 1.28
N LYS A 326 -22.79 -1.00 0.61
CA LYS A 326 -22.68 -2.40 1.05
C LYS A 326 -21.27 -2.95 0.87
N TYR A 327 -20.54 -2.46 -0.13
CA TYR A 327 -19.29 -3.07 -0.58
C TYR A 327 -18.15 -2.07 -0.67
N PHE A 328 -16.94 -2.56 -0.47
CA PHE A 328 -15.70 -1.82 -0.70
C PHE A 328 -14.59 -2.78 -1.17
N LYS A 329 -13.48 -2.24 -1.66
CA LYS A 329 -12.27 -2.97 -2.05
C LYS A 329 -11.09 -2.60 -1.13
#